data_AF-A0A2P8GRV8-F1
#
_entry.id   AF-A0A2P8GRV8-F1
#
_cell.length_a   1.000
_cell.length_b   1.000
_cell.length_c   1.000
_cell.angle_alpha   90.00
_cell.angle_beta   90.00
_cell.angle_gamma   90.00
#
_symmetry.space_group_name_H-M   'P 1'
#
loop_
_entity.id
_entity.type
_entity.pdbx_description
1 polymer ?
#
loop_
_entity_poly.entity_id
_entity_poly.type
_entity_poly.pdbx_seq_one_letter_code
_entity_poly.pdbx_strand_id
1 'polypeptide(L)'
;MPLEPRESDLPRIRGALRFYKIASIITGVMLLLLCLEMIVKYGLGYELELAGPYGFLAFVPRETAVAVNLSTGILIAHGWFYVVYLFSDFRLWSLMRWPFWKFLLIASGGIVPLLSFFLEARVGREVTSYLERRTAASTQKVEAPTA
;
A
#
# COMPACT_ATOMS: atom_id res chain seq x y z
N MET A 1 26.42 1.61 11.82
CA MET A 1 26.00 2.83 11.09
C MET A 1 24.85 2.44 10.16
N PRO A 2 23.70 3.13 10.17
CA PRO A 2 22.69 2.92 9.14
C PRO A 2 23.37 3.22 7.79
N LEU A 3 23.36 2.24 6.89
CA LEU A 3 24.00 2.38 5.60
C LEU A 3 23.18 3.35 4.76
N GLU A 4 23.72 4.54 4.54
CA GLU A 4 23.00 5.57 3.80
C GLU A 4 22.77 5.12 2.33
N PRO A 5 21.59 5.45 1.74
CA PRO A 5 21.35 5.30 0.31
C PRO A 5 22.41 6.00 -0.53
N ARG A 6 22.82 5.39 -1.65
CA ARG A 6 23.77 6.01 -2.59
C ARG A 6 23.11 7.21 -3.27
N GLU A 7 23.85 8.29 -3.44
CA GLU A 7 23.36 9.53 -4.10
C GLU A 7 22.89 9.29 -5.54
N SER A 8 23.46 8.29 -6.24
CA SER A 8 23.04 7.87 -7.58
C SER A 8 21.61 7.32 -7.65
N ASP A 9 21.03 6.88 -6.53
CA ASP A 9 19.71 6.23 -6.49
C ASP A 9 18.56 7.19 -6.13
N LEU A 10 18.84 8.47 -5.86
CA LEU A 10 17.83 9.49 -5.52
C LEU A 10 16.66 9.57 -6.54
N PRO A 11 16.87 9.49 -7.87
CA PRO A 11 15.77 9.47 -8.84
C PRO A 11 14.90 8.21 -8.72
N ARG A 12 15.53 7.07 -8.43
CA ARG A 12 14.85 5.76 -8.28
C ARG A 12 14.02 5.70 -7.01
N ILE A 13 14.47 6.34 -5.92
CA ILE A 13 13.74 6.45 -4.65
C ILE A 13 12.43 7.21 -4.86
N ARG A 14 12.45 8.33 -5.61
CA ARG A 14 11.22 9.10 -5.94
C ARG A 14 10.20 8.25 -6.70
N GLY A 15 10.66 7.48 -7.69
CA GLY A 15 9.80 6.57 -8.45
C GLY A 15 9.23 5.43 -7.61
N ALA A 16 10.06 4.79 -6.77
CA ALA A 16 9.63 3.74 -5.86
C ALA A 16 8.62 4.25 -4.83
N LEU A 17 8.80 5.47 -4.31
CA LEU A 17 7.85 6.08 -3.39
C LEU A 17 6.49 6.31 -4.03
N ARG A 18 6.45 6.81 -5.27
CA ARG A 18 5.18 7.04 -5.99
C ARG A 18 4.45 5.72 -6.24
N PHE A 19 5.18 4.67 -6.64
CA PHE A 19 4.62 3.33 -6.82
C PHE A 19 4.07 2.76 -5.51
N TYR A 20 4.82 2.91 -4.41
CA TYR A 20 4.39 2.53 -3.06
C TYR A 20 3.09 3.21 -2.64
N LYS A 21 2.99 4.53 -2.83
CA LYS A 21 1.76 5.27 -2.49
C LYS A 21 0.54 4.75 -3.25
N ILE A 22 0.68 4.52 -4.55
CA ILE A 22 -0.41 4.01 -5.40
C ILE A 22 -0.80 2.59 -4.95
N ALA A 23 0.17 1.70 -4.80
CA ALA A 23 -0.08 0.32 -4.36
C ALA A 23 -0.72 0.26 -2.97
N SER A 24 -0.24 1.08 -2.02
CA SER A 24 -0.77 1.16 -0.66
C SER A 24 -2.22 1.64 -0.63
N ILE A 25 -2.56 2.67 -1.42
CA ILE A 25 -3.93 3.20 -1.50
C ILE A 25 -4.86 2.15 -2.10
N ILE A 26 -4.49 1.51 -3.22
CA ILE A 26 -5.32 0.51 -3.87
C ILE A 26 -5.58 -0.67 -2.91
N THR A 27 -4.52 -1.24 -2.35
CA THR A 27 -4.61 -2.39 -1.44
C THR A 27 -5.38 -2.03 -0.17
N GLY A 28 -5.17 -0.82 0.38
CA GLY A 28 -5.87 -0.34 1.57
C GLY A 28 -7.37 -0.11 1.35
N VAL A 29 -7.77 0.45 0.20
CA VAL A 29 -9.19 0.63 -0.14
C VAL A 29 -9.87 -0.73 -0.32
N MET A 30 -9.23 -1.67 -1.02
CA MET A 30 -9.78 -3.02 -1.20
C MET A 30 -9.92 -3.76 0.13
N LEU A 31 -8.94 -3.63 1.02
CA LEU A 31 -9.01 -4.23 2.35
C LEU A 31 -10.13 -3.61 3.20
N LEU A 32 -10.35 -2.30 3.11
CA LEU A 32 -11.50 -1.65 3.77
C LEU A 32 -12.84 -2.13 3.20
N LEU A 33 -12.94 -2.32 1.88
CA LEU A 33 -14.13 -2.90 1.26
C LEU A 33 -14.38 -4.33 1.76
N LEU A 34 -13.34 -5.18 1.80
CA LEU A 34 -13.45 -6.53 2.36
C LEU A 34 -13.86 -6.51 3.82
N CYS A 35 -13.27 -5.63 4.64
CA CYS A 35 -13.67 -5.51 6.04
C CYS A 35 -15.13 -5.08 6.19
N LEU A 36 -15.60 -4.15 5.35
CA LEU A 36 -17.00 -3.73 5.34
C LEU A 36 -17.92 -4.90 4.97
N GLU A 37 -17.57 -5.66 3.94
CA GLU A 37 -18.33 -6.86 3.54
C GLU A 37 -18.31 -7.94 4.60
N MET A 38 -17.20 -8.13 5.32
CA MET A 38 -17.15 -9.05 6.46
C MET A 38 -18.09 -8.59 7.58
N ILE A 39 -18.21 -7.30 7.85
CA ILE A 39 -19.18 -6.77 8.83
C ILE A 39 -20.61 -7.06 8.37
N VAL A 40 -20.93 -6.89 7.08
CA VAL A 40 -22.26 -7.16 6.55
C VAL A 40 -22.57 -8.66 6.56
N LYS A 41 -21.63 -9.50 6.11
CA LYS A 41 -21.77 -10.96 6.03
C LYS A 41 -21.86 -11.63 7.39
N TYR A 42 -21.05 -11.20 8.35
CA TYR A 42 -21.00 -11.81 9.67
C TYR A 42 -21.88 -11.10 10.70
N GLY A 43 -22.11 -9.79 10.55
CA GLY A 43 -22.98 -9.02 11.44
C GLY A 43 -24.45 -9.02 11.03
N LEU A 44 -24.75 -8.89 9.74
CA LEU A 44 -26.13 -8.84 9.21
C LEU A 44 -26.56 -10.11 8.48
N GLY A 45 -25.63 -11.02 8.17
CA GLY A 45 -25.95 -12.30 7.51
C GLY A 45 -26.22 -12.20 6.01
N TYR A 46 -25.79 -11.11 5.35
CA TYR A 46 -26.00 -10.89 3.91
C TYR A 46 -24.68 -10.89 3.14
N GLU A 47 -24.70 -11.40 1.92
CA GLU A 47 -23.59 -11.37 0.97
C GLU A 47 -23.95 -10.49 -0.23
N LEU A 48 -22.95 -9.82 -0.81
CA LEU A 48 -23.13 -9.11 -2.07
C LEU A 48 -22.99 -10.09 -3.24
N GLU A 49 -24.07 -10.20 -3.99
CA GLU A 49 -24.13 -10.91 -5.27
C GLU A 49 -24.10 -9.90 -6.42
N LEU A 50 -23.23 -10.15 -7.40
CA LEU A 50 -23.13 -9.38 -8.63
C LEU A 50 -23.75 -10.19 -9.79
N ALA A 51 -24.54 -9.51 -10.63
CA ALA A 51 -25.22 -10.07 -11.80
C ALA A 51 -26.11 -11.30 -11.48
N GLY A 52 -26.83 -11.21 -10.36
CA GLY A 52 -27.73 -12.25 -9.88
C GLY A 52 -29.17 -12.10 -10.34
N PRO A 53 -30.06 -13.02 -9.94
CA PRO A 53 -31.49 -12.99 -10.27
C PRO A 53 -32.21 -11.72 -9.78
N TYR A 54 -31.66 -11.08 -8.75
CA TYR A 54 -32.22 -9.90 -8.09
C TYR A 54 -31.66 -8.57 -8.63
N GLY A 55 -30.79 -8.59 -9.64
CA GLY A 55 -30.24 -7.40 -10.30
C GLY A 55 -28.71 -7.40 -10.43
N PHE A 56 -28.15 -6.26 -10.83
CA PHE A 56 -26.70 -6.13 -11.04
C PHE A 56 -25.90 -6.18 -9.73
N LEU A 57 -26.43 -5.59 -8.65
CA LEU A 57 -25.88 -5.65 -7.28
C LEU A 57 -27.03 -5.91 -6.31
N ALA A 58 -27.00 -7.04 -5.61
CA ALA A 58 -28.05 -7.41 -4.66
C ALA A 58 -27.46 -7.97 -3.35
N PHE A 59 -28.14 -7.68 -2.23
CA PHE A 59 -27.85 -8.32 -0.95
C PHE A 59 -28.67 -9.59 -0.84
N VAL A 60 -27.98 -10.72 -0.76
CA VAL A 60 -28.58 -12.05 -0.75
C VAL A 60 -28.21 -12.73 0.58
N PRO A 61 -29.10 -13.48 1.23
CA PRO A 61 -28.76 -14.19 2.46
C PRO A 61 -27.52 -15.06 2.28
N ARG A 62 -26.72 -15.16 3.35
CA ARG A 62 -25.46 -15.91 3.35
C ARG A 62 -25.64 -17.32 2.78
N GLU A 63 -24.73 -17.71 1.89
CA GLU A 63 -24.69 -19.03 1.23
C GLU A 63 -25.84 -19.32 0.25
N THR A 64 -26.61 -18.30 -0.13
CA THR A 64 -27.64 -18.41 -1.18
C THR A 64 -27.27 -17.69 -2.48
N ALA A 65 -26.04 -17.18 -2.57
CA ALA A 65 -25.49 -16.61 -3.81
C ALA A 65 -25.36 -17.70 -4.88
N VAL A 66 -26.04 -17.50 -6.01
CA VAL A 66 -26.11 -18.38 -7.18
C VAL A 66 -25.27 -17.85 -8.34
N ALA A 67 -24.95 -16.55 -8.35
CA ALA A 67 -24.14 -15.87 -9.36
C ALA A 67 -22.75 -15.47 -8.82
N VAL A 68 -22.21 -14.32 -9.23
CA VAL A 68 -20.83 -13.93 -8.87
C VAL A 68 -20.81 -13.33 -7.46
N ASN A 69 -20.16 -14.02 -6.52
CA ASN A 69 -19.95 -13.50 -5.17
C ASN A 69 -18.92 -12.36 -5.21
N LEU A 70 -19.40 -11.12 -5.04
CA LEU A 70 -18.55 -9.93 -5.17
C LEU A 70 -17.41 -9.95 -4.14
N SER A 71 -17.70 -10.49 -2.95
CA SER A 71 -16.73 -10.59 -1.86
C SER A 71 -15.56 -11.51 -2.18
N THR A 72 -15.83 -12.65 -2.81
CA THR A 72 -14.78 -13.55 -3.31
C THR A 72 -13.94 -12.87 -4.38
N GLY A 73 -14.56 -12.12 -5.29
CA GLY A 73 -13.85 -11.36 -6.33
C GLY A 73 -12.89 -10.33 -5.74
N ILE A 74 -13.37 -9.52 -4.78
CA ILE A 74 -12.54 -8.52 -4.11
C ILE A 74 -11.42 -9.20 -3.30
N LEU A 75 -11.69 -10.35 -2.67
CA LEU A 75 -10.68 -11.10 -1.92
C LEU A 75 -9.54 -11.60 -2.81
N ILE A 76 -9.87 -12.19 -3.96
CA ILE A 76 -8.89 -12.65 -4.94
C ILE A 76 -8.08 -11.45 -5.46
N ALA A 77 -8.76 -10.38 -5.86
CA ALA A 77 -8.12 -9.20 -6.40
C ALA A 77 -7.20 -8.55 -5.36
N HIS A 78 -7.64 -8.44 -4.09
CA HIS A 78 -6.83 -7.92 -2.99
C HIS A 78 -5.58 -8.76 -2.77
N GLY A 79 -5.68 -10.10 -2.80
CA GLY A 79 -4.52 -10.99 -2.70
C GLY A 79 -3.45 -10.70 -3.75
N TRP A 80 -3.86 -10.49 -5.01
CA TRP A 80 -2.93 -10.12 -6.09
C TRP A 80 -2.36 -8.72 -5.93
N PHE A 81 -3.18 -7.73 -5.59
CA PHE A 81 -2.70 -6.37 -5.33
C PHE A 81 -1.77 -6.30 -4.11
N TYR A 82 -1.97 -7.16 -3.11
CA TYR A 82 -1.08 -7.30 -1.97
C TYR A 82 0.31 -7.81 -2.39
N VAL A 83 0.41 -8.74 -3.35
CA VAL A 83 1.71 -9.15 -3.91
C VAL A 83 2.42 -7.98 -4.59
N VAL A 84 1.69 -7.17 -5.38
CA VAL A 84 2.26 -5.97 -6.01
C VAL A 84 2.72 -4.94 -4.97
N TYR A 85 1.94 -4.79 -3.89
CA TYR A 85 2.29 -3.95 -2.75
C TYR A 85 3.58 -4.42 -2.06
N LEU A 86 3.69 -5.72 -1.75
CA LEU A 86 4.92 -6.29 -1.16
C LEU A 86 6.14 -6.10 -2.06
N PHE A 87 5.97 -6.23 -3.38
CA PHE A 87 7.05 -5.97 -4.33
C PHE A 87 7.49 -4.49 -4.27
N SER A 88 6.52 -3.56 -4.19
CA SER A 88 6.82 -2.15 -3.99
C SER A 88 7.57 -1.88 -2.68
N ASP A 89 7.12 -2.49 -1.59
CA ASP A 89 7.72 -2.35 -0.26
C ASP A 89 9.14 -2.87 -0.26
N PHE A 90 9.37 -4.03 -0.86
CA PHE A 90 10.69 -4.61 -1.02
C PHE A 90 11.62 -3.70 -1.81
N ARG A 91 11.13 -3.12 -2.92
CA ARG A 91 11.90 -2.16 -3.72
C ARG A 91 12.25 -0.90 -2.93
N LEU A 92 11.29 -0.32 -2.21
CA LEU A 92 11.53 0.88 -1.39
C LEU A 92 12.50 0.57 -0.24
N TRP A 93 12.32 -0.56 0.43
CA TRP A 93 13.18 -1.04 1.51
C TRP A 93 14.62 -1.28 1.04
N SER A 94 14.79 -1.96 -0.09
CA SER A 94 16.11 -2.24 -0.69
C SER A 94 16.86 -0.96 -1.04
N LEU A 95 16.16 0.03 -1.64
CA LEU A 95 16.74 1.32 -1.99
C LEU A 95 17.07 2.18 -0.75
N MET A 96 16.21 2.17 0.26
CA MET A 96 16.41 2.95 1.50
C MET A 96 17.38 2.28 2.49
N ARG A 97 17.75 1.00 2.26
CA ARG A 97 18.63 0.17 3.12
C ARG A 97 18.20 0.16 4.60
N TRP A 98 16.90 0.18 4.82
CA TRP A 98 16.31 0.17 6.16
C TRP A 98 16.45 -1.18 6.87
N PRO A 99 16.38 -1.24 8.21
CA PRO A 99 16.37 -2.52 8.92
C PRO A 99 15.14 -3.34 8.52
N PHE A 100 15.26 -4.67 8.54
CA PHE A 100 14.19 -5.60 8.14
C PHE A 100 12.87 -5.38 8.90
N TRP A 101 12.92 -4.95 10.16
CA TRP A 101 11.72 -4.59 10.94
C TRP A 101 10.87 -3.51 10.28
N LYS A 102 11.49 -2.57 9.56
CA LYS A 102 10.76 -1.52 8.86
C LYS A 102 10.05 -2.05 7.63
N PHE A 103 10.63 -3.04 6.94
CA PHE A 103 9.92 -3.75 5.87
C PHE A 103 8.68 -4.45 6.43
N LEU A 104 8.79 -5.18 7.54
CA LEU A 104 7.64 -5.83 8.18
C LEU A 104 6.55 -4.84 8.62
N LEU A 105 6.94 -3.69 9.17
CA LEU A 105 5.99 -2.63 9.54
C LEU A 105 5.28 -2.02 8.33
N ILE A 106 5.95 -1.90 7.19
CA ILE A 106 5.35 -1.37 5.98
C ILE A 106 4.45 -2.43 5.34
N ALA A 107 4.94 -3.67 5.24
CA ALA A 107 4.20 -4.82 4.72
C ALA A 107 2.91 -5.08 5.50
N SER A 108 2.93 -4.92 6.84
CA SER A 108 1.72 -5.07 7.67
C SER A 108 0.63 -4.05 7.38
N GLY A 109 0.97 -2.93 6.71
CA GLY A 109 -0.01 -1.98 6.20
C GLY A 109 -1.05 -2.64 5.31
N GLY A 110 -0.66 -3.62 4.50
CA GLY A 110 -1.57 -4.32 3.58
C GLY A 110 -2.46 -5.38 4.22
N ILE A 111 -2.30 -5.68 5.52
CA ILE A 111 -3.09 -6.67 6.27
C ILE A 111 -3.94 -5.99 7.35
N VAL A 112 -3.41 -4.95 7.98
CA VAL A 112 -4.10 -4.25 9.07
C VAL A 112 -4.96 -3.12 8.49
N PRO A 113 -6.30 -3.17 8.68
CA PRO A 113 -7.18 -2.10 8.23
C PRO A 113 -6.74 -0.76 8.80
N LEU A 114 -6.86 0.30 7.99
CA LEU A 114 -6.48 1.68 8.34
C LEU A 114 -4.96 1.93 8.46
N LEU A 115 -4.16 0.91 8.79
CA LEU A 115 -2.72 1.05 8.96
C LEU A 115 -2.01 1.40 7.64
N SER A 116 -2.47 0.87 6.50
CA SER A 116 -2.02 1.26 5.16
C SER A 116 -1.92 2.78 5.00
N PHE A 117 -3.00 3.50 5.31
CA PHE A 117 -3.07 4.96 5.15
C PHE A 117 -2.12 5.70 6.09
N PHE A 118 -2.02 5.23 7.35
CA PHE A 118 -1.11 5.83 8.31
C PHE A 118 0.37 5.65 7.91
N LEU A 119 0.72 4.45 7.44
CA LEU A 119 2.07 4.13 6.99
C LEU A 119 2.42 4.86 5.69
N GLU A 120 1.49 4.98 4.75
CA GLU A 120 1.66 5.81 3.56
C GLU A 120 2.04 7.25 3.95
N ALA A 121 1.27 7.88 4.85
CA ALA A 121 1.50 9.24 5.27
C ALA A 121 2.81 9.41 6.06
N ARG A 122 3.17 8.43 6.89
CA ARG A 122 4.41 8.47 7.69
C ARG A 122 5.65 8.24 6.83
N VAL A 123 5.66 7.14 6.07
CA VAL A 123 6.78 6.76 5.18
C VAL A 123 6.96 7.81 4.08
N GLY A 124 5.85 8.31 3.52
CA GLY A 124 5.86 9.37 2.52
C GLY A 124 6.54 10.64 3.02
N ARG A 125 6.19 11.10 4.23
CA ARG A 125 6.85 12.25 4.85
C ARG A 125 8.33 12.00 5.12
N GLU A 126 8.67 10.84 5.69
CA GLU A 126 10.05 10.52 6.02
C GLU A 126 10.96 10.48 4.79
N VAL A 127 10.52 9.83 3.71
CA VAL A 127 11.28 9.73 2.46
C VAL A 127 11.38 11.10 1.77
N THR A 128 10.30 11.90 1.78
CA THR A 128 10.31 13.24 1.17
C THR A 128 11.30 14.15 1.91
N SER A 129 11.23 14.22 3.25
CA SER A 129 12.18 15.01 4.04
C SER A 129 13.61 14.52 3.89
N TYR A 130 13.83 13.21 3.72
CA TYR A 130 15.16 12.67 3.43
C TYR A 130 15.70 13.17 2.08
N LEU A 131 14.87 13.17 1.04
CA LEU A 131 15.24 13.65 -0.29
C LEU A 131 15.50 15.16 -0.31
N GLU A 132 14.72 15.95 0.41
CA GLU A 132 14.91 17.40 0.54
C GLU A 132 16.26 17.73 1.20
N ARG A 133 16.57 17.08 2.34
CA ARG A 133 17.86 17.26 3.04
C ARG A 133 19.05 16.91 2.15
N ARG A 134 18.96 15.81 1.38
CA ARG A 134 20.02 15.39 0.45
C ARG A 134 20.19 16.37 -0.70
N THR A 135 19.10 16.86 -1.28
CA THR A 135 19.15 17.83 -2.39
C THR A 135 19.77 19.15 -1.93
N ALA A 136 19.43 19.63 -0.73
CA ALA A 136 20.01 20.84 -0.14
C ALA A 136 21.52 20.69 0.14
N ALA A 137 21.93 19.56 0.71
CA ALA A 137 23.35 19.27 0.98
C ALA A 137 24.18 19.15 -0.32
N SER A 138 23.64 18.51 -1.37
CA SER A 138 24.30 18.45 -2.67
C SER A 138 24.44 19.84 -3.32
N THR A 139 23.44 20.71 -3.17
CA THR A 139 23.48 22.08 -3.71
C THR A 139 24.54 22.93 -2.99
N GLN A 140 24.60 22.88 -1.66
CA GLN A 140 25.63 23.57 -0.87
C GLN A 140 27.05 23.12 -1.22
N LYS A 141 27.27 21.84 -1.51
CA LYS A 141 28.58 21.32 -1.90
C LYS A 141 29.05 21.83 -3.27
N VAL A 142 28.11 22.12 -4.17
CA VAL A 142 28.40 22.69 -5.50
C VAL A 142 28.65 24.20 -5.42
N GLU A 143 27.95 24.91 -4.52
CA GLU A 143 28.12 26.35 -4.30
C GLU A 143 29.33 26.72 -3.42
N ALA A 144 29.88 25.79 -2.64
CA ALA A 144 31.11 26.01 -1.89
C ALA A 144 32.27 26.26 -2.87
N PRO A 145 32.78 27.50 -2.99
CA PRO A 145 33.92 27.78 -3.85
C PRO A 145 35.12 26.99 -3.34
N THR A 146 35.94 26.50 -4.25
CA THR A 146 37.32 26.10 -3.98
C THR A 146 38.06 27.32 -3.43
N ALA A 147 37.99 27.50 -2.11
CA ALA A 147 38.78 28.47 -1.37
C ALA A 147 40.11 27.82 -0.94
#